data_AF-A0AAU6PHW6-F1
#
_entry.id   AF-A0AAU6PHW6-F1
#
_cell.length_a   1.000
_cell.length_b   1.000
_cell.length_c   1.000
_cell.angle_alpha   90.00
_cell.angle_beta   90.00
_cell.angle_gamma   90.00
#
_symmetry.space_group_name_H-M   'P 1'
#
loop_
_entity.id
_entity.type
_entity.pdbx_description
1 polymer ?
#
loop_
_entity_poly.entity_id
_entity_poly.type
_entity_poly.pdbx_seq_one_letter_code
_entity_poly.pdbx_strand_id
1 'polypeptide(L)'
;MKKILLISTILSLLALNVATLISATTHNTLYDSLSRLPIVALFNNGNGIVEKYKVLKQEGKALAAEQSQIIARNKALSKEKDKMMAKIKALMEKQSKIENENKMLAQERKQITTKNETLVDKNKGLSANIYYLEQSGINKKIRTEITAVIERIRHRIRKATVLNINSMPAESVPNLGIFTIVSTTAAEVYLSCKNAHDLKIIGAIIDPDNFTVRHNQGCELERPTVKELQRKVKELWLHE
;
A
#
# COMPACT_ATOMS: atom_id res chain seq x y z
N MET A 1 -79.68 -45.69 40.33
CA MET A 1 -80.25 -44.45 40.94
C MET A 1 -80.88 -43.50 39.93
N LYS A 2 -80.18 -42.98 38.91
CA LYS A 2 -80.75 -41.98 37.96
C LYS A 2 -82.06 -42.43 37.28
N LYS A 3 -82.17 -43.70 36.88
CA LYS A 3 -83.40 -44.27 36.26
C LYS A 3 -84.58 -44.37 37.24
N ILE A 4 -84.34 -44.71 38.50
CA ILE A 4 -85.38 -44.83 39.53
C ILE A 4 -85.93 -43.45 39.92
N LEU A 5 -85.05 -42.45 40.02
CA LEU A 5 -85.44 -41.05 40.24
C LEU A 5 -86.29 -40.52 39.08
N LEU A 6 -85.90 -40.79 37.83
CA LEU A 6 -86.68 -40.41 36.65
C LEU A 6 -88.08 -41.04 36.64
N ILE A 7 -88.18 -42.35 36.90
CA ILE A 7 -89.47 -43.05 36.94
C ILE A 7 -90.36 -42.48 38.06
N SER A 8 -89.81 -42.21 39.25
CA SER A 8 -90.55 -41.61 40.37
C SER A 8 -91.05 -40.19 40.04
N THR A 9 -90.22 -39.36 39.39
CA THR A 9 -90.65 -38.02 38.96
C THR A 9 -91.74 -38.07 37.90
N ILE A 10 -91.65 -39.00 36.95
CA ILE A 10 -92.66 -39.16 35.89
C ILE A 10 -93.98 -39.65 36.51
N LEU A 11 -93.94 -40.62 37.43
CA LEU A 11 -95.14 -41.11 38.12
C LEU A 11 -95.81 -40.01 38.94
N SER A 12 -95.01 -39.18 39.62
CA SER A 12 -95.50 -38.07 40.42
C SER A 12 -96.14 -36.97 39.57
N LEU A 13 -95.55 -36.65 38.41
CA LEU A 13 -96.11 -35.70 37.44
C LEU A 13 -97.42 -36.23 36.82
N LEU A 14 -97.49 -37.53 36.54
CA LEU A 14 -98.70 -38.16 36.00
C LEU A 14 -99.84 -38.14 37.03
N ALA A 15 -99.55 -38.50 38.28
CA ALA A 15 -100.52 -38.46 39.38
C ALA A 15 -101.04 -37.03 39.62
N LEU A 16 -100.16 -36.03 39.54
CA LEU A 16 -100.53 -34.63 39.71
C LEU A 16 -101.43 -34.13 38.56
N ASN A 17 -101.16 -34.54 37.31
CA ASN A 17 -102.00 -34.21 36.15
C ASN A 17 -103.40 -34.84 36.22
N VAL A 18 -103.51 -36.06 36.75
CA VAL A 18 -104.81 -36.71 36.95
C VAL A 18 -105.58 -36.02 38.08
N ALA A 19 -104.90 -35.65 39.18
CA ALA A 19 -105.52 -34.96 40.31
C ALA A 19 -106.02 -33.55 39.94
N THR A 20 -105.33 -32.83 39.05
CA THR A 20 -105.76 -31.51 38.59
C THR A 20 -106.93 -31.55 37.60
N LEU A 21 -107.09 -32.65 36.84
CA LEU A 21 -108.23 -32.82 35.92
C LEU A 21 -109.54 -33.16 36.66
N ILE A 22 -109.44 -33.92 37.76
CA ILE A 22 -110.61 -34.46 38.47
C ILE A 22 -111.08 -33.52 39.58
N SER A 23 -110.21 -32.65 40.11
CA SER A 23 -110.49 -31.81 41.27
C SER A 23 -110.29 -30.33 41.02
N ALA A 24 -111.39 -29.57 41.04
CA ALA A 24 -111.38 -28.13 40.89
C ALA A 24 -110.61 -27.41 42.02
N THR A 25 -110.63 -27.96 43.24
CA THR A 25 -109.86 -27.41 44.37
C THR A 25 -108.36 -27.63 44.17
N THR A 26 -107.94 -28.82 43.73
CA THR A 26 -106.53 -29.13 43.46
C THR A 26 -105.99 -28.29 42.30
N HIS A 27 -106.78 -28.08 41.25
CA HIS A 27 -106.47 -27.15 40.17
C HIS A 27 -106.27 -25.72 40.68
N ASN A 28 -107.18 -25.21 41.52
CA ASN A 28 -107.11 -23.84 42.04
C ASN A 28 -105.94 -23.65 43.02
N THR A 29 -105.67 -24.60 43.91
CA THR A 29 -104.54 -24.53 44.84
C THR A 29 -103.20 -24.64 44.11
N LEU A 30 -103.12 -25.50 43.08
CA LEU A 30 -101.93 -25.59 42.24
C LEU A 30 -101.73 -24.30 41.45
N TYR A 31 -102.79 -23.72 40.88
CA TYR A 31 -102.71 -22.46 40.15
C TYR A 31 -102.30 -21.29 41.06
N ASP A 32 -102.87 -21.18 42.26
CA ASP A 32 -102.47 -20.17 43.25
C ASP A 32 -101.00 -20.37 43.66
N SER A 33 -100.59 -21.60 43.95
CA SER A 33 -99.20 -21.93 44.28
C SER A 33 -98.22 -21.63 43.14
N LEU A 34 -98.60 -21.93 41.89
CA LEU A 34 -97.79 -21.69 40.70
C LEU A 34 -97.74 -20.20 40.34
N SER A 35 -98.82 -19.45 40.57
CA SER A 35 -98.88 -17.99 40.36
C SER A 35 -98.03 -17.21 41.37
N ARG A 36 -97.80 -17.78 42.56
CA ARG A 36 -96.88 -17.25 43.58
C ARG A 36 -95.42 -17.54 43.25
N LEU A 37 -95.13 -18.45 42.30
CA LEU A 37 -93.78 -18.62 41.81
C LEU A 37 -93.43 -17.46 40.86
N PRO A 38 -92.29 -16.79 41.05
CA PRO A 38 -91.87 -15.68 40.20
C PRO A 38 -91.30 -16.20 38.87
N ILE A 39 -92.09 -16.96 38.11
CA ILE A 39 -91.69 -17.57 36.83
C ILE A 39 -91.24 -16.50 35.85
N VAL A 40 -91.94 -15.35 35.81
CA VAL A 40 -91.57 -14.19 34.99
C VAL A 40 -90.20 -13.62 35.38
N ALA A 41 -89.86 -13.59 36.68
CA ALA A 41 -88.55 -13.13 37.14
C ALA A 41 -87.42 -14.11 36.74
N LEU A 42 -87.71 -15.42 36.70
CA LEU A 42 -86.77 -16.44 36.22
C LEU A 42 -86.51 -16.30 34.71
N PHE A 43 -87.57 -16.07 33.90
CA PHE A 43 -87.41 -15.83 32.46
C PHE A 43 -86.68 -14.51 32.16
N ASN A 44 -86.97 -13.43 32.90
CA ASN A 44 -86.27 -12.16 32.75
C ASN A 44 -84.79 -12.25 33.12
N ASN A 45 -84.44 -13.00 34.17
CA ASN A 45 -83.04 -13.28 34.52
C ASN A 45 -82.34 -14.19 33.49
N GLY A 46 -83.07 -15.14 32.88
CA GLY A 46 -82.56 -15.99 31.80
C GLY A 46 -82.08 -15.19 30.58
N ASN A 47 -82.84 -14.16 30.17
CA ASN A 47 -82.44 -13.27 29.08
C ASN A 47 -81.13 -12.50 29.39
N GLY A 48 -80.95 -12.07 30.65
CA GLY A 48 -79.70 -11.44 31.09
C GLY A 48 -78.48 -12.39 31.08
N ILE A 49 -78.70 -13.69 31.34
CA ILE A 49 -77.64 -14.71 31.26
C ILE A 49 -77.24 -14.97 29.81
N VAL A 50 -78.20 -15.05 28.89
CA VAL A 50 -77.94 -15.24 27.45
C VAL A 50 -77.13 -14.07 26.89
N GLU A 51 -77.47 -12.83 27.25
CA GLU A 51 -76.73 -11.66 26.77
C GLU A 51 -75.31 -11.61 27.36
N LYS A 52 -75.13 -11.92 28.65
CA LYS A 52 -73.79 -12.05 29.27
C LYS A 52 -72.95 -13.13 28.58
N TYR A 53 -73.52 -14.29 28.27
CA TYR A 53 -72.80 -15.35 27.55
C TYR A 53 -72.37 -14.89 26.15
N LYS A 54 -73.23 -14.16 25.44
CA LYS A 54 -72.93 -13.61 24.11
C LYS A 54 -71.77 -12.60 24.16
N VAL A 55 -71.79 -11.70 25.14
CA VAL A 55 -70.69 -10.74 25.38
C VAL A 55 -69.39 -11.47 25.69
N LEU A 56 -69.38 -12.42 26.64
CA LEU A 56 -68.20 -13.22 26.98
C LEU A 56 -67.66 -14.01 25.79
N LYS A 57 -68.54 -14.54 24.93
CA LYS A 57 -68.14 -15.24 23.70
C LYS A 57 -67.50 -14.29 22.68
N GLN A 58 -67.97 -13.04 22.59
CA GLN A 58 -67.37 -12.03 21.73
C GLN A 58 -66.01 -11.56 22.29
N GLU A 59 -65.91 -11.32 23.59
CA GLU A 59 -64.65 -10.99 24.27
C GLU A 59 -63.62 -12.11 24.09
N GLY A 60 -64.01 -13.38 24.27
CA GLY A 60 -63.12 -14.51 24.05
C GLY A 60 -62.57 -14.59 22.62
N LYS A 61 -63.38 -14.22 21.62
CA LYS A 61 -62.91 -14.11 20.21
C LYS A 61 -61.97 -12.92 20.02
N ALA A 62 -62.27 -11.78 20.62
CA ALA A 62 -61.42 -10.59 20.55
C ALA A 62 -60.05 -10.84 21.20
N LEU A 63 -60.03 -11.44 22.38
CA LEU A 63 -58.79 -11.84 23.07
C LEU A 63 -57.97 -12.83 22.25
N ALA A 64 -58.61 -13.84 21.64
CA ALA A 64 -57.91 -14.78 20.77
C ALA A 64 -57.26 -14.09 19.55
N ALA A 65 -57.94 -13.10 18.96
CA ALA A 65 -57.39 -12.30 17.88
C ALA A 65 -56.20 -11.44 18.34
N GLU A 66 -56.31 -10.80 19.50
CA GLU A 66 -55.23 -10.00 20.10
C GLU A 66 -54.01 -10.88 20.42
N GLN A 67 -54.23 -12.05 21.02
CA GLN A 67 -53.16 -13.01 21.31
C GLN A 67 -52.43 -13.45 20.03
N SER A 68 -53.17 -13.73 18.95
CA SER A 68 -52.58 -14.05 17.65
C SER A 68 -51.74 -12.88 17.11
N GLN A 69 -52.20 -11.63 17.25
CA GLN A 69 -51.44 -10.45 16.82
C GLN A 69 -50.16 -10.28 17.63
N ILE A 70 -50.22 -10.46 18.95
CA ILE A 70 -49.04 -10.36 19.84
C ILE A 70 -48.00 -11.42 19.45
N ILE A 71 -48.42 -12.66 19.21
CA ILE A 71 -47.53 -13.74 18.75
C ILE A 71 -46.87 -13.37 17.42
N ALA A 72 -47.63 -12.83 16.47
CA ALA A 72 -47.09 -12.39 15.18
C ALA A 72 -46.06 -11.25 15.33
N ARG A 73 -46.35 -10.24 16.18
CA ARG A 73 -45.43 -9.14 16.49
C ARG A 73 -44.16 -9.63 17.16
N ASN A 74 -44.27 -10.52 18.16
CA ASN A 74 -43.11 -11.08 18.84
C ASN A 74 -42.22 -11.87 17.88
N LYS A 75 -42.81 -12.63 16.95
CA LYS A 75 -42.05 -13.34 15.91
C LYS A 75 -41.35 -12.38 14.94
N ALA A 76 -42.01 -11.29 14.56
CA ALA A 76 -41.39 -10.27 13.70
C ALA A 76 -40.22 -9.57 14.41
N LEU A 77 -40.42 -9.19 15.68
CA LEU A 77 -39.39 -8.54 16.51
C LEU A 77 -38.18 -9.46 16.73
N SER A 78 -38.41 -10.77 16.93
CA SER A 78 -37.32 -11.75 17.01
C SER A 78 -36.48 -11.78 15.74
N LYS A 79 -37.11 -11.76 14.56
CA LYS A 79 -36.38 -11.72 13.28
C LYS A 79 -35.59 -10.42 13.10
N GLU A 80 -36.13 -9.30 13.57
CA GLU A 80 -35.43 -8.02 13.52
C GLU A 80 -34.22 -8.00 14.45
N LYS A 81 -34.37 -8.54 15.67
CA LYS A 81 -33.27 -8.74 16.61
C LYS A 81 -32.15 -9.57 15.98
N ASP A 82 -32.47 -10.69 15.32
CA ASP A 82 -31.45 -11.55 14.69
C ASP A 82 -30.71 -10.82 13.56
N LYS A 83 -31.44 -10.06 12.73
CA LYS A 83 -30.84 -9.19 11.69
C LYS A 83 -29.91 -8.15 12.30
N MET A 84 -30.30 -7.54 13.41
CA MET A 84 -29.50 -6.53 14.09
C MET A 84 -28.24 -7.15 14.70
N MET A 85 -28.35 -8.32 15.32
CA MET A 85 -27.20 -9.06 15.84
C MET A 85 -26.20 -9.44 14.74
N ALA A 86 -26.69 -9.86 13.57
CA ALA A 86 -25.82 -10.13 12.42
C ALA A 86 -25.08 -8.87 11.95
N LYS A 87 -25.76 -7.71 11.91
CA LYS A 87 -25.14 -6.42 11.59
C LYS A 87 -24.07 -6.02 12.61
N ILE A 88 -24.36 -6.18 13.90
CA ILE A 88 -23.41 -5.88 14.98
C ILE A 88 -22.15 -6.73 14.81
N LYS A 89 -22.28 -8.04 14.58
CA LYS A 89 -21.15 -8.93 14.36
C LYS A 89 -20.29 -8.49 13.16
N ALA A 90 -20.93 -8.18 12.03
CA ALA A 90 -20.22 -7.71 10.84
C ALA A 90 -19.49 -6.37 11.06
N LEU A 91 -20.07 -5.47 11.87
CA LEU A 91 -19.43 -4.21 12.24
C LEU A 91 -18.23 -4.43 13.16
N MET A 92 -18.32 -5.34 14.12
CA MET A 92 -17.20 -5.71 15.00
C MET A 92 -16.02 -6.30 14.20
N GLU A 93 -16.30 -7.16 13.22
CA GLU A 93 -15.26 -7.72 12.32
C GLU A 93 -14.57 -6.61 11.51
N LYS A 94 -15.35 -5.67 10.95
CA LYS A 94 -14.79 -4.50 10.26
C LYS A 94 -13.95 -3.61 11.18
N GLN A 95 -14.42 -3.38 12.40
CA GLN A 95 -13.70 -2.56 13.39
C GLN A 95 -12.35 -3.19 13.74
N SER A 96 -12.31 -4.51 13.99
CA SER A 96 -11.06 -5.23 14.25
C SER A 96 -10.09 -5.17 13.07
N LYS A 97 -10.59 -5.29 11.83
CA LYS A 97 -9.77 -5.15 10.63
C LYS A 97 -9.14 -3.76 10.53
N ILE A 98 -9.93 -2.70 10.71
CA ILE A 98 -9.46 -1.31 10.68
C ILE A 98 -8.42 -1.06 11.78
N GLU A 99 -8.62 -1.62 12.98
CA GLU A 99 -7.66 -1.47 14.07
C GLU A 99 -6.30 -2.10 13.72
N ASN A 100 -6.30 -3.27 13.09
CA ASN A 100 -5.07 -3.93 12.65
C ASN A 100 -4.37 -3.15 11.53
N GLU A 101 -5.12 -2.65 10.54
CA GLU A 101 -4.57 -1.81 9.47
C GLU A 101 -3.93 -0.53 10.03
N ASN A 102 -4.59 0.13 11.00
CA ASN A 102 -4.03 1.31 11.66
C ASN A 102 -2.76 1.01 12.44
N LYS A 103 -2.66 -0.15 13.10
CA LYS A 103 -1.42 -0.58 13.78
C LYS A 103 -0.27 -0.78 12.80
N MET A 104 -0.54 -1.42 11.66
CA MET A 104 0.47 -1.64 10.60
C MET A 104 0.94 -0.30 10.01
N LEU A 105 0.01 0.61 9.68
CA LEU A 105 0.33 1.94 9.17
C LEU A 105 1.15 2.76 10.18
N ALA A 106 0.86 2.65 11.47
CA ALA A 106 1.64 3.32 12.51
C ALA A 106 3.07 2.78 12.59
N GLN A 107 3.27 1.48 12.41
CA GLN A 107 4.61 0.87 12.35
C GLN A 107 5.37 1.31 11.09
N GLU A 108 4.72 1.32 9.94
CA GLU A 108 5.32 1.77 8.68
C GLU A 108 5.75 3.24 8.75
N ARG A 109 4.90 4.12 9.31
CA ARG A 109 5.26 5.52 9.55
C ARG A 109 6.52 5.67 10.40
N LYS A 110 6.65 4.89 11.48
CA LYS A 110 7.86 4.90 12.31
C LYS A 110 9.11 4.51 11.52
N GLN A 111 9.02 3.47 10.70
CA GLN A 111 10.15 3.05 9.86
C GLN A 111 10.55 4.11 8.84
N ILE A 112 9.57 4.76 8.20
CA ILE A 112 9.81 5.85 7.25
C ILE A 112 10.49 7.03 7.95
N THR A 113 10.03 7.41 9.14
CA THR A 113 10.64 8.49 9.93
C THR A 113 12.11 8.19 10.23
N THR A 114 12.44 7.01 10.74
CA THR A 114 13.83 6.62 11.03
C THR A 114 14.72 6.61 9.78
N LYS A 115 14.19 6.13 8.64
CA LYS A 115 14.91 6.17 7.36
C LYS A 115 15.17 7.61 6.90
N ASN A 116 14.20 8.49 7.05
CA ASN A 116 14.35 9.89 6.70
C ASN A 116 15.37 10.61 7.57
N GLU A 117 15.37 10.37 8.89
CA GLU A 117 16.38 10.89 9.80
C GLU A 117 17.79 10.45 9.38
N THR A 118 17.95 9.16 9.08
CA THR A 118 19.22 8.60 8.59
C THR A 118 19.68 9.26 7.27
N LEU A 119 18.75 9.48 6.34
CA LEU A 119 19.04 10.15 5.07
C LEU A 119 19.43 11.62 5.27
N VAL A 120 18.76 12.32 6.17
CA VAL A 120 19.10 13.70 6.54
C VAL A 120 20.52 13.76 7.11
N ASP A 121 20.89 12.84 7.99
CA ASP A 121 22.24 12.82 8.58
C ASP A 121 23.32 12.47 7.54
N LYS A 122 23.05 11.51 6.64
CA LYS A 122 23.93 11.23 5.51
C LYS A 122 24.12 12.44 4.60
N ASN A 123 23.03 13.15 4.29
CA ASN A 123 23.08 14.35 3.47
C ASN A 123 23.88 15.47 4.15
N LYS A 124 23.72 15.67 5.45
CA LYS A 124 24.55 16.63 6.21
C LYS A 124 26.04 16.25 6.14
N GLY A 125 26.37 14.97 6.32
CA GLY A 125 27.74 14.48 6.22
C GLY A 125 28.35 14.67 4.82
N LEU A 126 27.58 14.35 3.78
CA LEU A 126 27.98 14.59 2.38
C LEU A 126 28.20 16.07 2.10
N SER A 127 27.28 16.94 2.53
CA SER A 127 27.42 18.39 2.39
C SER A 127 28.66 18.93 3.11
N ALA A 128 28.96 18.41 4.31
CA ALA A 128 30.17 18.77 5.03
C ALA A 128 31.43 18.32 4.26
N ASN A 129 31.44 17.09 3.73
CA ASN A 129 32.55 16.58 2.92
C ASN A 129 32.78 17.43 1.66
N ILE A 130 31.72 17.79 0.96
CA ILE A 130 31.80 18.69 -0.21
C ILE A 130 32.42 20.02 0.20
N TYR A 131 31.94 20.63 1.28
CA TYR A 131 32.48 21.88 1.79
C TYR A 131 33.98 21.78 2.14
N TYR A 132 34.39 20.71 2.83
CA TYR A 132 35.80 20.47 3.14
C TYR A 132 36.66 20.28 1.88
N LEU A 133 36.18 19.56 0.87
CA LEU A 133 36.90 19.36 -0.38
C LEU A 133 37.06 20.68 -1.16
N GLU A 134 36.02 21.51 -1.22
CA GLU A 134 36.09 22.85 -1.81
C GLU A 134 37.12 23.71 -1.09
N GLN A 135 37.13 23.68 0.25
CA GLN A 135 38.02 24.51 1.06
C GLN A 135 39.47 24.00 1.11
N SER A 136 39.68 22.68 1.02
CA SER A 136 41.00 22.04 1.05
C SER A 136 41.92 22.48 -0.09
N GLY A 137 41.37 23.14 -1.13
CA GLY A 137 42.12 23.60 -2.27
C GLY A 137 42.73 22.46 -3.09
N ILE A 138 42.43 21.19 -2.78
CA ILE A 138 42.91 20.01 -3.52
C ILE A 138 42.50 20.14 -4.99
N ASN A 139 41.27 20.53 -5.27
CA ASN A 139 40.80 20.81 -6.63
C ASN A 139 41.60 21.94 -7.29
N LYS A 140 41.97 22.98 -6.55
CA LYS A 140 42.80 24.09 -7.05
C LYS A 140 44.24 23.64 -7.32
N LYS A 141 44.83 22.83 -6.44
CA LYS A 141 46.18 22.28 -6.56
C LYS A 141 46.28 21.33 -7.76
N ILE A 142 45.37 20.35 -7.86
CA ILE A 142 45.25 19.43 -8.99
C ILE A 142 45.11 20.21 -10.31
N ARG A 143 44.21 21.21 -10.35
CA ARG A 143 44.02 22.04 -11.54
C ARG A 143 45.29 22.81 -11.91
N THR A 144 46.02 23.33 -10.92
CA THR A 144 47.27 24.07 -11.14
C THR A 144 48.38 23.16 -11.66
N GLU A 145 48.54 21.96 -11.08
CA GLU A 145 49.54 20.98 -11.53
C GLU A 145 49.27 20.48 -12.95
N ILE A 146 48.01 20.14 -13.28
CA ILE A 146 47.61 19.77 -14.64
C ILE A 146 47.86 20.92 -15.63
N THR A 147 47.53 22.16 -15.25
CA THR A 147 47.77 23.34 -16.11
C THR A 147 49.26 23.54 -16.38
N ALA A 148 50.12 23.35 -15.39
CA ALA A 148 51.58 23.44 -15.58
C ALA A 148 52.10 22.38 -16.55
N VAL A 149 51.60 21.15 -16.48
CA VAL A 149 51.95 20.09 -17.44
C VAL A 149 51.48 20.43 -18.85
N ILE A 150 50.24 20.92 -18.99
CA ILE A 150 49.67 21.35 -20.29
C ILE A 150 50.52 22.46 -20.92
N GLU A 151 50.97 23.46 -20.15
CA GLU A 151 51.84 24.53 -20.67
C GLU A 151 53.19 24.01 -21.14
N ARG A 152 53.78 23.03 -20.43
CA ARG A 152 55.01 22.35 -20.91
C ARG A 152 54.79 21.64 -22.24
N ILE A 153 53.67 20.94 -22.40
CA ILE A 153 53.29 20.29 -23.66
C ILE A 153 53.09 21.32 -24.78
N ARG A 154 52.33 22.39 -24.53
CA ARG A 154 52.11 23.49 -25.49
C ARG A 154 53.41 24.11 -25.97
N HIS A 155 54.35 24.39 -25.05
CA HIS A 155 55.67 24.93 -25.40
C HIS A 155 56.45 23.99 -26.34
N ARG A 156 56.41 22.68 -26.09
CA ARG A 156 57.09 21.68 -26.94
C ARG A 156 56.43 21.54 -28.31
N ILE A 157 55.10 21.57 -28.37
CA ILE A 157 54.36 21.57 -29.65
C ILE A 157 54.74 22.79 -30.48
N ARG A 158 54.74 24.00 -29.88
CA ARG A 158 55.18 25.22 -30.57
C ARG A 158 56.60 25.10 -31.11
N LYS A 159 57.54 24.56 -30.32
CA LYS A 159 58.92 24.33 -30.77
C LYS A 159 58.99 23.37 -31.95
N ALA A 160 58.26 22.25 -31.91
CA ALA A 160 58.22 21.29 -33.02
C ALA A 160 57.67 21.95 -34.31
N THR A 161 56.54 22.66 -34.20
CA THR A 161 55.94 23.38 -35.33
C THR A 161 56.88 24.41 -35.93
N VAL A 162 57.57 25.20 -35.10
CA VAL A 162 58.56 26.19 -35.56
C VAL A 162 59.75 25.52 -36.23
N LEU A 163 60.24 24.40 -35.70
CA LEU A 163 61.34 23.65 -36.31
C LEU A 163 60.97 23.15 -37.71
N ASN A 164 59.76 22.62 -37.91
CA ASN A 164 59.29 22.19 -39.22
C ASN A 164 59.09 23.34 -40.19
N ILE A 165 58.50 24.46 -39.76
CA ILE A 165 58.28 25.62 -40.64
C ILE A 165 59.63 26.19 -41.10
N ASN A 166 60.59 26.27 -40.18
CA ASN A 166 61.91 26.84 -40.49
C ASN A 166 62.80 25.88 -41.28
N SER A 167 62.51 24.57 -41.30
CA SER A 167 63.29 23.59 -42.05
C SER A 167 62.90 23.51 -43.53
N MET A 168 61.66 23.87 -43.88
CA MET A 168 61.13 23.78 -45.26
C MET A 168 62.05 24.38 -46.34
N PRO A 169 62.71 25.54 -46.15
CA PRO A 169 63.60 26.09 -47.19
C PRO A 169 64.88 25.27 -47.40
N ALA A 170 65.40 24.64 -46.35
CA ALA A 170 66.60 23.82 -46.41
C ALA A 170 66.31 22.40 -46.93
N GLU A 171 65.06 21.94 -46.84
CA GLU A 171 64.59 20.66 -47.40
C GLU A 171 64.67 20.62 -48.94
N SER A 172 64.57 21.77 -49.60
CA SER A 172 64.64 21.91 -51.07
C SER A 172 66.04 21.84 -51.68
N VAL A 173 67.11 21.81 -50.88
CA VAL A 173 68.49 21.77 -51.37
C VAL A 173 68.97 20.31 -51.45
N PRO A 174 69.47 19.82 -52.59
CA PRO A 174 70.03 18.47 -52.69
C PRO A 174 71.07 18.25 -51.60
N ASN A 175 71.10 17.04 -51.02
CA ASN A 175 72.03 16.62 -49.95
C ASN A 175 71.79 17.26 -48.57
N LEU A 176 71.53 18.57 -48.54
CA LEU A 176 71.25 19.35 -47.33
C LEU A 176 69.84 19.09 -46.81
N GLY A 177 68.89 18.82 -47.70
CA GLY A 177 67.50 18.51 -47.36
C GLY A 177 67.33 17.18 -46.63
N ILE A 178 68.02 16.12 -47.05
CA ILE A 178 68.00 14.81 -46.37
C ILE A 178 68.51 14.95 -44.93
N PHE A 179 69.62 15.67 -44.74
CA PHE A 179 70.16 15.92 -43.41
C PHE A 179 69.18 16.73 -42.54
N THR A 180 68.55 17.75 -43.14
CA THR A 180 67.54 18.58 -42.47
C THR A 180 66.34 17.74 -42.01
N ILE A 181 65.75 16.92 -42.88
CA ILE A 181 64.61 16.03 -42.58
C ILE A 181 64.96 15.08 -41.44
N VAL A 182 66.12 14.44 -41.51
CA VAL A 182 66.58 13.51 -40.47
C VAL A 182 66.74 14.22 -39.14
N SER A 183 67.27 15.46 -39.15
CA SER A 183 67.47 16.26 -37.94
C SER A 183 66.16 16.73 -37.30
N THR A 184 65.20 17.22 -38.10
CA THR A 184 63.90 17.68 -37.60
C THR A 184 63.07 16.51 -37.09
N THR A 185 63.03 15.40 -37.83
CA THR A 185 62.36 14.17 -37.40
C THR A 185 62.93 13.65 -36.08
N ALA A 186 64.25 13.65 -35.90
CA ALA A 186 64.87 13.25 -34.63
C ALA A 186 64.48 14.18 -33.47
N ALA A 187 64.36 15.49 -33.72
CA ALA A 187 63.89 16.46 -32.73
C ALA A 187 62.40 16.27 -32.39
N GLU A 188 61.55 15.96 -33.36
CA GLU A 188 60.13 15.67 -33.16
C GLU A 188 59.89 14.41 -32.33
N VAL A 189 60.62 13.33 -32.62
CA VAL A 189 60.58 12.10 -31.83
C VAL A 189 60.96 12.42 -30.38
N TYR A 190 62.03 13.18 -30.16
CA TYR A 190 62.45 13.58 -28.81
C TYR A 190 61.37 14.39 -28.06
N LEU A 191 60.72 15.35 -28.72
CA LEU A 191 59.66 16.17 -28.12
C LEU A 191 58.40 15.34 -27.83
N SER A 192 58.05 14.40 -28.72
CA SER A 192 56.93 13.47 -28.55
C SER A 192 57.14 12.55 -27.34
N CYS A 193 58.35 12.02 -27.16
CA CYS A 193 58.72 11.24 -25.99
C CYS A 193 58.53 12.01 -24.67
N LYS A 194 58.88 13.29 -24.69
CA LYS A 194 58.70 14.20 -23.56
C LYS A 194 57.22 14.50 -23.28
N ASN A 195 56.39 14.63 -24.32
CA ASN A 195 54.94 14.77 -24.18
C ASN A 195 54.30 13.50 -23.60
N ALA A 196 54.71 12.31 -24.05
CA ALA A 196 54.20 11.04 -23.56
C ALA A 196 54.50 10.84 -22.06
N HIS A 197 55.71 11.22 -21.62
CA HIS A 197 56.05 11.23 -20.18
C HIS A 197 55.13 12.15 -19.38
N ASP A 198 54.90 13.37 -19.87
CA ASP A 198 54.06 14.35 -19.19
C ASP A 198 52.58 13.93 -19.13
N LEU A 199 52.07 13.19 -20.12
CA LEU A 199 50.74 12.59 -20.07
C LEU A 199 50.63 11.49 -18.99
N LYS A 200 51.70 10.72 -18.74
CA LYS A 200 51.73 9.76 -17.62
C LYS A 200 51.62 10.46 -16.26
N ILE A 201 52.25 11.63 -16.11
CA ILE A 201 52.11 12.45 -14.89
C ILE A 201 50.65 12.84 -14.68
N ILE A 202 49.93 13.26 -15.74
CA ILE A 202 48.51 13.61 -15.64
C ILE A 202 47.67 12.39 -15.23
N GLY A 203 47.94 11.22 -15.83
CA GLY A 203 47.24 9.98 -15.47
C GLY A 203 47.40 9.62 -14.00
N ALA A 204 48.61 9.74 -13.46
CA ALA A 204 48.89 9.48 -12.04
C ALA A 204 48.25 10.50 -11.08
N ILE A 205 47.97 11.74 -11.54
CA ILE A 205 47.26 12.76 -10.75
C ILE A 205 45.75 12.47 -10.69
N ILE A 206 45.17 11.92 -11.77
CA ILE A 206 43.73 11.69 -11.89
C ILE A 206 43.29 10.37 -11.24
N ASP A 207 44.09 9.32 -11.37
CA ASP A 207 43.80 8.00 -10.81
C ASP A 207 45.06 7.41 -10.16
N PRO A 208 45.37 7.82 -8.90
CA PRO A 208 46.59 7.38 -8.21
C PRO A 208 46.57 5.89 -7.85
N ASP A 209 45.39 5.25 -7.77
CA ASP A 209 45.24 3.88 -7.27
C ASP A 209 45.26 2.82 -8.39
N ASN A 210 44.81 3.14 -9.61
CA ASN A 210 44.86 2.20 -10.75
C ASN A 210 45.96 2.50 -11.78
N PHE A 211 46.66 3.63 -11.70
CA PHE A 211 47.75 3.91 -12.64
C PHE A 211 48.99 3.11 -12.25
N THR A 212 49.01 1.81 -12.60
CA THR A 212 50.23 1.00 -12.53
C THR A 212 51.25 1.64 -13.47
N VAL A 213 52.20 2.37 -12.90
CA VAL A 213 53.39 2.84 -13.59
C VAL A 213 54.10 1.59 -14.07
N ARG A 214 53.84 1.16 -15.31
CA ARG A 214 54.72 0.24 -16.00
C ARG A 214 56.04 1.02 -16.10
N HIS A 215 56.96 0.72 -15.18
CA HIS A 215 58.26 1.34 -14.95
C HIS A 215 59.24 1.18 -16.13
N ASN A 216 58.73 1.08 -17.37
CA ASN A 216 59.55 1.19 -18.55
C ASN A 216 59.89 2.67 -18.73
N GLN A 217 61.05 3.00 -18.15
CA GLN A 217 61.82 4.19 -18.41
C GLN A 217 61.95 4.37 -19.92
N GLY A 218 61.56 5.55 -20.41
CA GLY A 218 61.84 5.95 -21.78
C GLY A 218 60.67 5.81 -22.72
N CYS A 219 60.72 6.63 -23.75
CA CYS A 219 59.89 6.53 -24.93
C CYS A 219 59.99 5.12 -25.50
N GLU A 220 58.86 4.49 -25.83
CA GLU A 220 58.85 3.21 -26.56
C GLU A 220 59.31 3.37 -28.03
N LEU A 221 59.63 4.60 -28.44
CA LEU A 221 60.30 4.88 -29.72
C LEU A 221 61.81 4.71 -29.55
N GLU A 222 62.38 3.77 -30.28
CA GLU A 222 63.81 3.55 -30.40
C GLU A 222 64.47 4.85 -30.91
N ARG A 223 65.36 5.44 -30.09
CA ARG A 223 66.05 6.68 -30.49
C ARG A 223 67.19 6.32 -31.44
N PRO A 224 67.14 6.73 -32.70
CA PRO A 224 68.24 6.47 -33.62
C PRO A 224 69.48 7.24 -33.14
N THR A 225 70.61 6.56 -33.07
CA THR A 225 71.87 7.21 -32.70
C THR A 225 72.36 8.12 -33.82
N VAL A 226 73.10 9.18 -33.49
CA VAL A 226 73.71 10.08 -34.52
C VAL A 226 74.55 9.28 -35.51
N LYS A 227 75.22 8.21 -35.04
CA LYS A 227 76.00 7.29 -35.89
C LYS A 227 75.12 6.43 -36.79
N GLU A 228 73.97 5.95 -36.34
CA GLU A 228 73.01 5.25 -37.20
C GLU A 228 72.38 6.15 -38.25
N LEU A 229 72.04 7.39 -37.87
CA LEU A 229 71.51 8.37 -38.82
C LEU A 229 72.55 8.69 -39.89
N GLN A 230 73.81 8.94 -39.49
CA GLN A 230 74.91 9.16 -40.42
C GLN A 230 75.17 7.94 -41.32
N ARG A 231 75.09 6.72 -40.77
CA ARG A 231 75.25 5.48 -41.56
C ARG A 231 74.11 5.29 -42.56
N LYS A 232 72.85 5.43 -42.15
CA LYS A 232 71.68 5.30 -43.05
C LYS A 232 71.66 6.36 -44.14
N VAL A 233 72.03 7.60 -43.81
CA VAL A 233 72.18 8.67 -44.82
C VAL A 233 73.30 8.32 -45.80
N LYS A 234 74.44 7.83 -45.31
CA LYS A 234 75.57 7.42 -46.17
C LYS A 234 75.25 6.22 -47.05
N GLU A 235 74.43 5.27 -46.56
CA GLU A 235 73.94 4.12 -47.33
C GLU A 235 72.95 4.52 -48.44
N LEU A 236 72.04 5.47 -48.16
CA LEU A 236 71.13 6.04 -49.18
C LEU A 236 71.89 6.74 -50.31
N TRP A 237 72.98 7.42 -49.97
CA TRP A 237 73.83 8.16 -50.91
C TRP A 237 74.75 7.29 -51.78
N LEU A 238 75.01 6.03 -51.39
CA LEU A 238 75.85 5.12 -52.18
C LEU A 238 75.05 4.35 -53.25
N HIS A 239 73.75 4.60 -53.35
CA HIS A 239 72.82 3.94 -54.26
C HIS A 239 72.09 4.91 -55.24
N GLU A 240 72.46 6.20 -55.28
CA GLU A 240 72.16 7.15 -56.36
C GLU A 240 73.41 7.39 -57.22
#